data_AF-A0A0C2C430-F1
#
_entry.id   AF-A0A0C2C430-F1
#
_cell.length_a   1.000
_cell.length_b   1.000
_cell.length_c   1.000
_cell.angle_alpha   90.00
_cell.angle_beta   90.00
_cell.angle_gamma   90.00
#
_symmetry.space_group_name_H-M   'P 1'
#
loop_
_entity.id
_entity.type
_entity.pdbx_description
1 polymer ?
#
loop_
_entity_poly.entity_id
_entity_poly.type
_entity_poly.pdbx_seq_one_letter_code
_entity_poly.pdbx_strand_id
1 'polypeptide(L)' 'HTWSPIQRFSKEWGYKYIPEPQDRLDYVFHSGPIKVINATLYCGTEPLNEVSMNGRYKRNDYPSDHYALIVELVM' A
#
# COMPACT_ATOMS: atom_id res chain seq x y z
N HIS A 1 2.89 5.28 -3.15
CA HIS A 1 1.69 4.45 -3.15
C HIS A 1 1.84 3.45 -2.01
N THR A 2 1.78 3.92 -0.78
CA THR A 2 1.43 3.05 0.35
C THR A 2 -0.07 3.21 0.55
N TRP A 3 -0.75 2.13 0.90
CA TRP A 3 -2.21 2.01 0.86
C TRP A 3 -2.73 1.91 2.28
N SER A 4 -3.89 2.43 2.62
CA SER A 4 -4.68 1.87 3.71
C SER A 4 -6.13 2.09 3.32
N PRO A 5 -6.98 1.06 3.34
CA PRO A 5 -8.40 1.32 3.33
C PRO A 5 -8.79 1.78 4.75
N ILE A 6 -8.83 3.10 4.99
CA ILE A 6 -9.72 3.62 6.05
C ILE A 6 -11.15 3.43 5.55
N GLN A 7 -11.67 2.21 5.54
CA GLN A 7 -13.01 1.94 5.02
C GLN A 7 -13.81 0.99 5.91
N ARG A 8 -14.85 1.57 6.52
CA ARG A 8 -15.99 0.81 7.04
C ARG A 8 -16.64 0.08 5.86
N PHE A 9 -16.67 -1.25 5.90
CA PHE A 9 -17.30 -2.07 4.88
C PHE A 9 -18.79 -1.70 4.70
N SER A 10 -19.11 -0.81 3.74
CA SER A 10 -20.49 -0.55 3.30
C SER A 10 -20.86 -1.46 2.13
N LYS A 11 -21.91 -2.27 2.30
CA LYS A 11 -22.47 -3.18 1.27
C LYS A 11 -22.88 -2.47 -0.03
N GLU A 12 -23.06 -1.17 0.00
CA GLU A 12 -23.58 -0.37 -1.13
C GLU A 12 -22.51 -0.07 -2.19
N TRP A 13 -21.22 -0.17 -1.85
CA TRP A 13 -20.12 0.24 -2.75
C TRP A 13 -19.73 -0.80 -3.80
N GLY A 14 -20.28 -2.03 -3.74
CA GLY A 14 -20.04 -3.09 -4.74
C GLY A 14 -18.60 -3.63 -4.84
N TYR A 15 -17.62 -2.97 -4.21
CA TYR A 15 -16.20 -3.37 -4.05
C TYR A 15 -15.45 -3.77 -5.34
N LYS A 16 -16.00 -3.51 -6.52
CA LYS A 16 -15.39 -3.96 -7.79
C LYS A 16 -14.17 -3.12 -8.18
N TYR A 17 -14.18 -1.84 -7.85
CA TYR A 17 -13.08 -0.91 -8.06
C TYR A 17 -13.04 0.01 -6.84
N ILE A 18 -12.07 -0.17 -5.95
CA ILE A 18 -11.78 0.84 -4.92
C ILE A 18 -11.08 1.98 -5.70
N PRO A 19 -11.71 3.15 -5.93
CA PRO A 19 -11.00 4.28 -6.52
C PRO A 19 -9.77 4.55 -5.67
N GLU A 20 -8.62 4.74 -6.32
CA GLU A 20 -7.36 5.02 -5.61
C GLU A 20 -7.61 6.07 -4.52
N PRO A 21 -7.34 5.74 -3.23
CA PRO A 21 -7.28 6.78 -2.21
C PRO A 21 -6.16 7.73 -2.64
N GLN A 22 -6.52 8.98 -2.92
CA GLN A 22 -5.58 10.02 -3.35
C GLN A 22 -4.58 10.42 -2.24
N ASP A 23 -4.81 9.96 -1.00
CA ASP A 23 -4.08 10.40 0.17
C ASP A 23 -3.02 9.37 0.61
N ARG A 24 -1.77 9.84 0.71
CA ARG A 24 -0.64 9.07 1.28
C ARG A 24 -0.75 9.05 2.80
N LEU A 25 -0.68 7.87 3.41
CA LEU A 25 -0.81 7.71 4.86
C LEU A 25 0.49 7.25 5.54
N ASP A 26 1.46 6.70 4.80
CA ASP A 26 2.74 6.24 5.35
C ASP A 26 3.90 7.10 4.88
N TYR A 27 4.80 7.43 5.81
CA TYR A 27 5.89 8.39 5.61
C TYR A 27 7.18 7.89 6.28
N VAL A 28 8.32 8.18 5.65
CA VAL A 28 9.65 8.04 6.25
C VAL A 28 10.24 9.44 6.39
N PHE A 29 10.36 9.92 7.63
CA PHE A 29 11.00 11.20 7.92
C PHE A 29 12.49 10.99 8.20
N HIS A 30 13.35 11.83 7.63
CA HIS A 30 14.78 11.83 7.88
C HIS A 30 15.30 13.25 8.14
N SER A 31 16.45 13.37 8.81
CA SER A 31 17.11 14.64 9.09
C SER A 31 18.64 14.46 9.10
N GLY A 32 19.39 15.57 9.11
CA GLY A 32 20.84 15.55 9.09
C GLY A 32 21.43 15.39 7.68
N PRO A 33 22.73 15.05 7.55
CA PRO A 33 23.43 15.00 6.27
C PRO A 33 23.08 13.76 5.43
N ILE A 34 21.91 13.14 5.64
CA ILE A 34 21.48 11.95 4.94
C ILE A 34 20.59 12.36 3.76
N LYS A 35 20.91 11.86 2.56
CA LYS A 35 20.15 12.10 1.34
C LYS A 35 19.37 10.86 0.93
N VAL A 36 18.13 11.07 0.48
CA VAL A 36 17.33 10.03 -0.18
C VAL A 36 17.82 9.89 -1.61
N ILE A 37 18.26 8.68 -1.97
CA ILE A 37 18.67 8.37 -3.36
C ILE A 37 17.58 7.64 -4.12
N ASN A 38 16.71 6.90 -3.41
CA ASN A 38 15.61 6.19 -4.02
C ASN A 38 14.46 6.03 -3.01
N ALA A 39 13.23 6.02 -3.53
CA ALA A 39 12.04 5.72 -2.76
C ALA A 39 11.11 4.87 -3.62
N THR A 40 10.91 3.62 -3.21
CA THR A 40 10.10 2.64 -3.93
C THR A 40 9.03 2.07 -3.02
N LEU A 41 8.05 1.44 -3.64
CA LEU A 41 6.92 0.88 -2.93
C LEU A 41 6.84 -0.58 -3.28
N TYR A 42 6.60 -1.39 -2.27
CA TYR A 42 6.62 -2.83 -2.39
C TYR A 42 5.32 -3.42 -1.87
N CYS A 43 4.70 -4.30 -2.67
CA CYS A 43 3.45 -4.98 -2.33
C CYS A 43 3.49 -6.45 -2.74
N GLY A 44 4.66 -7.09 -2.60
CA GLY A 44 4.88 -8.42 -3.17
C GLY A 44 5.37 -8.35 -4.61
N THR A 45 5.37 -9.52 -5.24
CA THR A 45 5.84 -9.80 -6.61
C THR A 45 4.73 -10.29 -7.52
N GLU A 46 3.66 -10.84 -6.95
CA GLU A 46 2.50 -11.32 -7.69
C GLU A 46 1.48 -10.19 -7.95
N PRO A 47 0.69 -10.28 -9.03
CA PRO A 47 -0.42 -9.38 -9.24
C PRO A 47 -1.40 -9.41 -8.05
N LEU A 48 -1.80 -8.24 -7.57
CA LEU A 48 -2.75 -8.15 -6.47
C LEU A 48 -4.08 -8.81 -6.84
N ASN A 49 -4.53 -9.75 -6.01
CA ASN A 49 -5.87 -10.28 -6.13
C ASN A 49 -6.88 -9.19 -5.76
N GLU A 50 -7.96 -9.11 -6.55
CA GLU A 50 -9.08 -8.23 -6.25
C GLU A 50 -9.59 -8.45 -4.82
N VAL A 51 -9.76 -7.34 -4.08
CA VAL A 51 -10.37 -7.32 -2.75
C VAL A 51 -11.88 -7.57 -2.89
N SER A 52 -12.22 -8.81 -3.18
CA SER A 52 -13.59 -9.30 -3.27
C SER A 52 -13.93 -10.14 -2.05
N MET A 53 -15.22 -10.28 -1.74
CA MET A 53 -15.70 -11.04 -0.56
C MET A 53 -15.37 -12.54 -0.62
N ASN A 54 -14.80 -13.03 -1.72
CA ASN A 54 -14.40 -14.42 -1.89
C ASN A 54 -13.11 -14.80 -1.13
N GLY A 55 -12.49 -13.86 -0.43
CA GLY A 55 -11.32 -14.12 0.43
C GLY A 55 -10.00 -14.33 -0.31
N ARG A 56 -9.95 -14.20 -1.64
CA ARG A 56 -8.72 -14.43 -2.43
C ARG A 56 -7.60 -13.45 -2.09
N TYR A 57 -7.95 -12.21 -1.69
CA TYR A 57 -7.00 -11.20 -1.22
C TYR A 57 -6.10 -11.70 -0.06
N LYS A 58 -6.56 -12.69 0.73
CA LYS A 58 -5.78 -13.33 1.79
C LYS A 58 -4.61 -14.19 1.27
N ARG A 59 -4.56 -14.44 -0.04
CA ARG A 59 -3.49 -15.18 -0.72
C ARG A 59 -2.59 -14.28 -1.55
N ASN A 60 -2.70 -12.96 -1.41
CA ASN A 60 -1.64 -12.08 -1.89
C ASN A 60 -0.33 -12.50 -1.21
N ASP A 61 0.76 -12.46 -1.97
CA ASP A 61 2.11 -12.76 -1.49
C ASP A 61 2.67 -11.65 -0.58
N TYR A 62 1.83 -10.68 -0.25
CA TYR A 62 2.08 -9.60 0.68
C TYR A 62 1.01 -9.60 1.79
N PRO A 63 1.41 -9.62 3.07
CA PRO A 63 0.51 -9.90 4.19
C PRO A 63 -0.24 -8.67 4.74
N SER A 64 -0.08 -7.49 4.13
CA SER A 64 -0.65 -6.24 4.64
C SER A 64 -1.53 -5.53 3.60
N ASP A 65 -2.41 -4.69 4.10
CA ASP A 65 -3.24 -3.74 3.36
C ASP A 65 -2.53 -2.40 3.09
N HIS A 66 -1.21 -2.32 3.27
CA HIS A 66 -0.38 -1.16 2.94
C HIS A 66 0.82 -1.57 2.11
N TYR A 67 1.18 -0.88 1.03
CA TYR A 67 2.50 -1.14 0.44
C TYR A 67 3.58 -0.69 1.42
N ALA A 68 4.69 -1.41 1.48
CA ALA A 68 5.87 -0.96 2.20
C ALA A 68 6.54 0.18 1.43
N LEU A 69 6.78 1.32 2.10
CA LEU A 69 7.64 2.39 1.58
C LEU A 69 9.09 2.06 1.89
N ILE A 70 9.87 1.74 0.87
CA ILE A 70 11.29 1.43 0.97
C ILE A 70 12.07 2.67 0.53
N VAL A 71 12.93 3.19 1.40
CA VAL A 71 13.74 4.38 1.14
C VAL A 71 15.21 4.02 1.25
N GLU A 72 15.95 4.28 0.17
CA GLU A 72 17.40 4.15 0.15
C GLU A 72 18.03 5.50 0.51
N LEU A 73 18.97 5.44 1.45
CA LEU A 73 19.61 6.60 2.06
C LEU A 73 21.12 6.52 1.91
N VAL A 74 21.76 7.65 1.64
CA VAL A 74 23.23 7.81 1.60
C VAL A 74 23.66 8.94 2.52
N MET A 75 24.86 8.82 3.11
CA MET A 75 25.51 9.85 3.91
C MET A 75 26.46 10.71 3.08
#